data_AF-A0A7G7G2I6-F1
#
_entry.id   AF-A0A7G7G2I6-F1
#
_cell.length_a   1.000
_cell.length_b   1.000
_cell.length_c   1.000
_cell.angle_alpha   90.00
_cell.angle_beta   90.00
_cell.angle_gamma   90.00
#
_symmetry.space_group_name_H-M   'P 1'
#
loop_
_entity.id
_entity.type
_entity.pdbx_description
1 polymer ?
#
loop_
_entity_poly.entity_id
_entity_poly.type
_entity_poly.pdbx_seq_one_letter_code
_entity_poly.pdbx_strand_id
1 'polypeptide(L)'
;MLPSKPILPAEQMANVQQQLSDLDFTRRQLFHFVPTEHNLVMTFTLPDGQPVNVPIENPYKTRMLLAEVRTYLGEQELLQERQLNRLKAQL
;
A
#
# COMPACT_ATOMS: atom_id res chain seq x y z
N MET A 1 -13.56 -29.07 10.23
CA MET A 1 -12.57 -28.03 9.92
C MET A 1 -11.54 -28.65 8.98
N LEU A 2 -11.54 -28.26 7.70
CA LEU A 2 -10.55 -28.77 6.75
C LEU A 2 -9.19 -28.16 7.10
N PRO A 3 -8.10 -28.95 7.18
CA PRO A 3 -6.77 -28.38 7.27
C PRO A 3 -6.53 -27.60 5.99
N SER A 4 -6.26 -26.30 6.12
CA SER A 4 -5.76 -25.47 5.04
C SER A 4 -4.57 -26.19 4.40
N LYS A 5 -4.70 -26.55 3.11
CA LYS A 5 -3.62 -27.17 2.35
C LYS A 5 -2.35 -26.36 2.56
N PRO A 6 -1.20 -27.01 2.84
CA PRO A 6 0.07 -26.30 2.91
C PRO A 6 0.30 -25.62 1.56
N ILE A 7 0.36 -24.29 1.57
CA ILE A 7 0.63 -23.48 0.38
C ILE A 7 2.01 -23.87 -0.11
N LEU A 8 2.10 -24.35 -1.35
CA LEU A 8 3.37 -24.81 -1.91
C LEU A 8 4.37 -23.64 -1.99
N PRO A 9 5.68 -23.87 -1.83
CA PRO A 9 6.69 -22.81 -1.92
C PRO A 9 6.58 -21.96 -3.20
N ALA A 10 6.19 -22.58 -4.32
CA ALA A 10 5.96 -21.91 -5.59
C ALA A 10 4.74 -20.95 -5.56
N GLU A 11 3.65 -21.34 -4.89
CA GLU A 11 2.47 -20.48 -4.71
C GLU A 11 2.79 -19.31 -3.76
N GLN A 12 3.60 -19.54 -2.73
CA GLN A 12 4.06 -18.46 -1.84
C GLN A 12 4.94 -17.46 -2.59
N MET A 13 5.85 -17.93 -3.44
CA MET A 13 6.66 -17.06 -4.30
C MET A 13 5.82 -16.25 -5.27
N ALA A 14 4.84 -16.88 -5.94
CA ALA A 14 3.94 -16.20 -6.86
C ALA A 14 3.15 -15.08 -6.16
N ASN A 15 2.66 -15.34 -4.94
CA ASN A 15 1.95 -14.35 -4.13
C ASN A 15 2.85 -13.16 -3.75
N VAL A 16 4.07 -13.42 -3.27
CA VAL A 16 5.01 -12.34 -2.91
C VAL A 16 5.40 -11.52 -4.15
N GLN A 17 5.54 -12.16 -5.31
CA GLN A 17 5.87 -11.48 -6.55
C GLN A 17 4.70 -10.63 -7.08
N GLN A 18 3.46 -11.08 -6.90
CA GLN A 18 2.29 -10.27 -7.16
C GLN A 18 2.24 -9.04 -6.23
N GLN A 19 2.50 -9.22 -4.93
CA GLN A 19 2.55 -8.11 -3.97
C GLN A 19 3.61 -7.07 -4.34
N LEU A 20 4.79 -7.49 -4.81
CA LEU A 20 5.82 -6.58 -5.32
C LEU A 20 5.35 -5.81 -6.56
N SER A 21 4.64 -6.47 -7.49
CA SER A 21 4.06 -5.81 -8.66
C SER A 21 3.02 -4.75 -8.28
N ASP A 22 2.16 -5.04 -7.30
CA ASP A 22 1.15 -4.12 -6.81
C ASP A 22 1.77 -2.89 -6.12
N LEU A 23 2.86 -3.11 -5.37
CA LEU A 23 3.65 -2.04 -4.75
C LEU A 23 4.31 -1.13 -5.78
N ASP A 24 4.96 -1.70 -6.81
CA ASP A 24 5.56 -0.91 -7.90
C ASP A 24 4.51 -0.08 -8.65
N PHE A 25 3.36 -0.69 -8.98
CA PHE A 25 2.25 0.02 -9.61
C PHE A 25 1.78 1.21 -8.76
N THR A 26 1.54 0.99 -7.46
CA THR A 26 1.11 2.04 -6.53
C THR A 26 2.14 3.16 -6.41
N ARG A 27 3.43 2.82 -6.35
CA ARG A 27 4.52 3.81 -6.28
C ARG A 27 4.59 4.66 -7.54
N ARG A 28 4.40 4.08 -8.73
CA ARG A 28 4.36 4.84 -9.99
C ARG A 28 3.18 5.81 -10.02
N GLN A 29 2.01 5.38 -9.56
CA GLN A 29 0.84 6.28 -9.44
C GLN A 29 1.13 7.46 -8.50
N LEU A 30 1.75 7.20 -7.35
CA LEU A 30 2.11 8.24 -6.39
C LEU A 30 3.27 9.14 -6.85
N PHE A 31 4.15 8.67 -7.74
CA PHE A 31 5.23 9.49 -8.29
C PHE A 31 4.66 10.63 -9.16
N HIS A 32 3.64 10.33 -9.97
CA HIS A 32 2.95 11.31 -10.81
C HIS A 32 1.92 12.15 -10.05
N PHE A 33 1.61 11.80 -8.80
CA PHE A 33 0.67 12.55 -7.99
C PHE A 33 1.29 13.88 -7.54
N VAL A 34 0.78 14.98 -8.12
CA VAL A 34 1.08 16.34 -7.68
C VAL A 34 -0.04 16.79 -6.74
N PRO A 35 0.22 16.95 -5.43
CA PRO A 35 -0.80 17.43 -4.52
C PRO A 35 -1.14 18.89 -4.80
N THR A 36 -2.36 19.14 -5.29
CA THR A 36 -2.98 20.47 -5.31
C THR A 36 -3.84 20.65 -4.05
N GLU A 37 -4.16 21.90 -3.73
CA GLU A 37 -5.13 22.21 -2.68
C GLU A 37 -6.44 21.46 -2.96
N HIS A 38 -7.07 20.88 -1.93
CA HIS A 38 -8.31 20.08 -1.99
C HIS A 38 -8.22 18.63 -2.55
N ASN A 39 -7.03 18.11 -2.90
CA ASN A 39 -6.92 16.72 -3.39
C ASN A 39 -7.07 15.64 -2.32
N LEU A 40 -6.91 16.00 -1.04
CA LEU A 40 -7.14 15.09 0.07
C LEU A 40 -8.44 15.46 0.76
N VAL A 41 -9.27 14.45 1.01
CA VAL A 41 -10.55 14.59 1.69
C VAL A 41 -10.57 13.58 2.82
N MET A 42 -10.95 14.05 4.01
CA MET A 42 -11.22 13.17 5.15
C MET A 42 -12.72 12.87 5.16
N THR A 43 -13.06 11.59 5.10
CA THR A 43 -14.47 11.15 5.16
C THR A 43 -14.83 10.76 6.58
N PHE A 44 -15.87 11.40 7.12
CA PHE A 44 -16.46 11.09 8.41
C PHE A 44 -17.84 10.46 8.21
N THR A 45 -18.23 9.52 9.06
CA THR A 45 -19.58 8.97 9.07
C THR A 45 -20.37 9.62 10.19
N LEU A 46 -21.48 10.28 9.83
CA LEU A 46 -22.41 10.86 10.80
C LEU A 46 -23.20 9.76 11.52
N PRO A 47 -23.83 10.05 12.68
CA PRO A 47 -24.63 9.07 13.43
C PRO A 47 -25.82 8.50 12.65
N ASP A 48 -26.30 9.21 11.63
CA ASP A 48 -27.36 8.77 10.71
C ASP A 48 -26.83 7.89 9.55
N GLY A 49 -25.51 7.61 9.53
CA GLY A 49 -24.84 6.84 8.51
C GLY A 49 -24.41 7.63 7.26
N GLN A 50 -24.70 8.93 7.19
CA GLN A 50 -24.29 9.73 6.04
C GLN A 50 -22.79 10.06 6.05
N PRO A 51 -22.07 9.89 4.93
CA PRO A 51 -20.68 10.30 4.82
C PRO A 51 -20.56 11.81 4.59
N VAL A 52 -19.69 12.47 5.35
CA VAL A 52 -19.30 13.87 5.19
C VAL A 52 -17.83 13.93 4.78
N ASN A 53 -17.57 14.65 3.69
CA ASN A 53 -16.25 14.80 3.09
C ASN A 53 -15.70 16.19 3.42
N VAL A 54 -14.65 16.24 4.25
CA VAL A 54 -13.97 17.49 4.64
C VAL A 54 -12.66 17.61 3.84
N PRO A 55 -12.51 18.61 2.96
CA PRO A 55 -11.26 18.81 2.23
C PRO A 55 -10.14 19.24 3.17
N ILE A 56 -8.93 18.72 2.93
CA ILE A 56 -7.71 19.13 3.64
C ILE A 56 -7.11 20.30 2.85
N GLU A 57 -7.30 21.51 3.37
CA GLU A 57 -6.89 22.78 2.74
C GLU A 57 -5.40 23.10 2.90
N ASN A 58 -4.59 22.21 3.48
CA ASN A 58 -3.18 22.47 3.77
C ASN A 58 -2.24 21.66 2.85
N PRO A 59 -1.67 22.26 1.80
CA PRO A 59 -0.80 21.56 0.86
C PRO A 59 0.50 21.05 1.50
N TYR A 60 0.98 21.67 2.59
CA TYR A 60 2.15 21.20 3.33
C TYR A 60 1.86 19.88 4.06
N LYS A 61 0.70 19.78 4.75
CA LYS A 61 0.26 18.53 5.37
C LYS A 61 0.05 17.43 4.34
N THR A 62 -0.56 17.75 3.19
CA THR A 62 -0.72 16.81 2.08
C THR A 62 0.62 16.29 1.55
N ARG A 63 1.62 17.17 1.40
CA ARG A 63 2.98 16.78 0.99
C ARG A 63 3.68 15.90 2.02
N MET A 64 3.55 16.20 3.32
CA MET A 64 4.09 15.35 4.39
C MET A 64 3.48 13.96 4.38
N LEU A 65 2.14 13.86 4.32
CA LEU A 65 1.43 12.59 4.25
C LEU A 65 1.88 11.75 3.04
N LEU A 66 2.07 12.37 1.87
CA LEU A 66 2.60 11.66 0.70
C LEU A 66 4.02 11.15 0.90
N ALA A 67 4.89 11.91 1.58
CA ALA A 67 6.24 11.46 1.88
C ALA A 67 6.21 10.24 2.82
N GLU A 68 5.37 10.27 3.86
CA GLU A 68 5.17 9.14 4.78
C GLU A 68 4.65 7.89 4.04
N VAL A 69 3.65 8.04 3.17
CA VAL A 69 3.12 6.93 2.35
C VAL A 69 4.20 6.36 1.43
N ARG A 70 5.02 7.20 0.80
CA ARG A 70 6.12 6.75 -0.07
C ARG A 70 7.18 5.96 0.72
N THR A 71 7.54 6.44 1.91
CA THR A 71 8.46 5.73 2.80
C THR A 71 7.90 4.37 3.19
N TYR A 72 6.64 4.32 3.64
CA TYR A 72 5.97 3.07 4.00
C TYR A 72 5.96 2.06 2.85
N LEU A 73 5.64 2.48 1.63
CA LEU A 73 5.65 1.59 0.45
C LEU A 73 7.06 1.06 0.14
N GLY A 74 8.09 1.87 0.33
CA GLY A 74 9.48 1.42 0.20
C GLY A 74 9.88 0.38 1.25
N GLU A 75 9.45 0.57 2.50
CA GLU A 75 9.66 -0.42 3.57
C GLU A 75 8.94 -1.74 3.28
N GLN A 76 7.70 -1.68 2.77
CA GLN A 76 6.96 -2.87 2.37
C GLN A 76 7.65 -3.62 1.23
N GLU A 77 8.13 -2.92 0.20
CA GLU A 77 8.89 -3.54 -0.90
C GLU A 77 10.11 -4.29 -0.37
N LEU A 78 10.91 -3.65 0.49
CA LEU A 78 12.11 -4.24 1.08
C LEU A 78 11.78 -5.51 1.91
N LEU A 79 10.68 -5.51 2.65
CA LEU A 79 10.24 -6.67 3.42
C LEU A 79 9.84 -7.82 2.50
N GLN A 80 9.11 -7.53 1.42
CA GLN A 80 8.67 -8.52 0.44
C GLN A 80 9.83 -9.10 -0.38
N GLU A 81 10.80 -8.28 -0.79
CA GLU A 81 12.03 -8.74 -1.44
C GLU A 81 12.84 -9.68 -0.54
N ARG A 82 12.96 -9.34 0.75
CA ARG A 82 13.61 -10.21 1.73
C ARG A 82 12.88 -11.54 1.89
N GLN A 83 11.55 -11.53 1.93
CA GLN A 83 10.74 -12.74 1.98
C GLN A 83 10.94 -13.59 0.73
N LEU A 84 10.90 -12.98 -0.45
CA LEU A 84 11.14 -13.66 -1.72
C LEU A 84 12.53 -14.30 -1.76
N ASN A 85 13.56 -13.59 -1.32
CA ASN A 85 14.94 -14.10 -1.27
C ASN A 85 15.08 -15.27 -0.30
N ARG A 86 14.38 -15.25 0.85
CA ARG A 86 14.34 -16.40 1.77
C ARG A 86 13.68 -17.61 1.15
N LEU A 87 12.56 -17.42 0.45
CA LEU A 87 11.87 -18.51 -0.26
C LEU A 87 12.74 -19.10 -1.37
N LYS A 88 13.43 -18.26 -2.14
CA LYS A 88 14.37 -18.70 -3.18
C LYS A 88 15.56 -19.48 -2.62
N ALA A 89 16.06 -19.11 -1.44
CA ALA A 89 17.18 -19.80 -0.79
C ALA A 89 16.80 -21.15 -0.15
N GLN A 90 15.50 -21.46 -0.05
CA GLN A 90 14.98 -22.74 0.44
C GLN A 90 14.73 -23.77 -0.67
N LEU A 91 14.87 -23.35 -1.93
CA LEU A 91 14.80 -24.20 -3.13
C LEU A 91 16.21 -24.64 -3.54
#